data_AF-B4F1W9-F1
#
_entry.id   AF-B4F1W9-F1
#
_cell.length_a   1.000
_cell.length_b   1.000
_cell.length_c   1.000
_cell.angle_alpha   90.00
_cell.angle_beta   90.00
_cell.angle_gamma   90.00
#
_symmetry.space_group_name_H-M   'P 1'
#
loop_
_entity.id
_entity.type
_entity.pdbx_description
1 polymer ?
#
loop_
_entity_poly.entity_id
_entity_poly.type
_entity_poly.pdbx_seq_one_letter_code
_entity_poly.pdbx_strand_id
1 'polypeptide(L)'
;MINNQKAYLAQERLFLIDKFGPLLFFLIPLIMLIIGGKSWAKYVAFLCQGIALIYIVVFYQARKYYLSFQHENNKGIPYRFYRIAWVYLFLILCLEVVLLVQHAF
;
A
#
# COMPACT_ATOMS: atom_id res chain seq x y z
N MET A 1 23.41 -17.65 -15.38
CA MET A 1 23.46 -17.64 -13.90
C MET A 1 22.97 -16.31 -13.28
N ILE A 2 23.46 -15.15 -13.75
CA ILE A 2 23.11 -13.81 -13.23
C ILE A 2 21.60 -13.46 -13.31
N ASN A 3 20.89 -13.95 -14.33
CA ASN A 3 19.46 -13.63 -14.52
C ASN A 3 18.56 -14.27 -13.44
N ASN A 4 18.91 -15.47 -12.98
CA ASN A 4 18.13 -16.21 -12.00
C ASN A 4 18.27 -15.62 -10.59
N GLN A 5 19.46 -15.09 -10.24
CA GLN A 5 19.65 -14.36 -8.98
C GLN A 5 18.84 -13.07 -8.93
N LYS A 6 18.79 -12.30 -10.03
CA LYS A 6 17.96 -11.08 -10.12
C LYS A 6 16.47 -11.37 -9.98
N ALA A 7 16.00 -12.46 -10.59
CA ALA A 7 14.61 -12.90 -10.46
C ALA A 7 14.27 -13.31 -9.02
N TYR A 8 15.17 -14.03 -8.34
CA TYR A 8 14.99 -14.44 -6.95
C TYR A 8 14.92 -13.24 -6.00
N LEU A 9 15.81 -12.25 -6.18
CA LEU A 9 15.80 -11.00 -5.41
C LEU A 9 14.52 -10.18 -5.65
N ALA A 10 14.01 -10.16 -6.88
CA ALA A 10 12.74 -9.49 -7.19
C ALA A 10 11.55 -10.17 -6.48
N GLN A 11 11.55 -11.50 -6.42
CA GLN A 11 10.54 -12.28 -5.71
C GLN A 11 10.58 -12.02 -4.19
N GLU A 12 11.77 -12.04 -3.59
CA GLU A 12 11.95 -11.76 -2.17
C GLU A 12 11.48 -10.35 -1.81
N ARG A 13 11.81 -9.34 -2.62
CA ARG A 13 11.33 -7.97 -2.42
C ARG A 13 9.81 -7.90 -2.44
N LEU A 14 9.18 -8.55 -3.42
CA LEU A 14 7.72 -8.59 -3.54
C LEU A 14 7.08 -9.26 -2.32
N PHE A 15 7.66 -10.36 -1.85
CA PHE A 15 7.21 -11.08 -0.65
C PHE A 15 7.36 -10.23 0.62
N LEU A 16 8.50 -9.55 0.77
CA LEU A 16 8.74 -8.64 1.89
C LEU A 16 7.73 -7.49 1.87
N ILE A 17 7.46 -6.88 0.71
CA ILE A 17 6.48 -5.80 0.59
C ILE A 17 5.07 -6.31 0.93
N ASP A 18 4.67 -7.50 0.47
CA ASP A 18 3.35 -8.06 0.77
C ASP A 18 3.19 -8.37 2.27
N LYS A 19 4.27 -8.82 2.95
CA LYS A 19 4.26 -9.14 4.37
C LYS A 19 4.35 -7.91 5.27
N PHE A 20 5.23 -6.96 4.95
CA PHE A 20 5.49 -5.78 5.79
C PHE A 20 4.59 -4.58 5.45
N GLY A 21 4.04 -4.51 4.23
CA GLY A 21 3.13 -3.44 3.83
C GLY A 21 1.91 -3.29 4.75
N PRO A 22 1.13 -4.36 4.99
CA PRO A 22 0.02 -4.33 5.94
C PRO A 22 0.48 -3.96 7.35
N LEU A 23 1.60 -4.53 7.80
CA LEU A 23 2.13 -4.26 9.13
C LEU A 23 2.41 -2.76 9.33
N LEU A 24 3.12 -2.14 8.39
CA LEU A 24 3.44 -0.71 8.43
C LEU A 24 2.18 0.16 8.35
N PHE A 25 1.22 -0.23 7.51
CA PHE A 25 -0.05 0.47 7.35
C PHE A 25 -0.89 0.51 8.63
N PHE A 26 -0.82 -0.52 9.48
CA PHE A 26 -1.52 -0.50 10.78
C PHE A 26 -0.66 0.08 11.90
N LEU A 27 0.63 -0.22 11.93
CA LEU A 27 1.50 0.13 13.05
C LEU A 27 1.77 1.64 13.13
N ILE A 28 2.06 2.31 12.00
CA ILE A 28 2.39 3.73 12.00
C ILE A 28 1.19 4.58 12.46
N PRO A 29 -0.03 4.39 11.92
CA PRO A 29 -1.21 5.08 12.40
C PRO A 29 -1.52 4.80 13.87
N LEU A 30 -1.37 3.54 14.30
CA LEU A 30 -1.65 3.15 15.67
C LEU A 30 -0.74 3.86 16.68
N ILE A 31 0.58 3.90 16.42
CA ILE A 31 1.54 4.61 17.28
C ILE A 31 1.20 6.11 17.35
N MET A 32 0.91 6.74 16.21
CA MET A 32 0.51 8.15 16.19
C MET A 32 -0.78 8.41 16.97
N LEU A 33 -1.75 7.49 16.90
CA LEU A 33 -3.03 7.63 17.61
C LEU A 33 -2.86 7.45 19.12
N ILE A 34 -1.97 6.56 19.56
CA ILE A 34 -1.63 6.38 20.98
C ILE A 34 -0.97 7.63 21.56
N ILE A 35 -0.05 8.26 20.81
CA ILE A 35 0.69 9.44 21.28
C ILE A 35 -0.17 10.71 21.20
N GLY A 36 -0.84 10.93 20.07
CA GLY A 36 -1.57 12.16 19.78
C GLY A 36 -3.02 12.17 20.27
N GLY A 37 -3.59 11.01 20.58
CA GLY A 37 -5.00 10.89 20.97
C GLY A 37 -5.98 11.39 19.90
N LYS A 38 -7.18 11.82 20.33
CA LYS A 38 -8.29 12.18 19.42
C LYS A 38 -8.00 13.38 18.51
N SER A 39 -7.22 14.36 18.98
CA SER A 39 -6.90 15.57 18.22
C SER A 39 -6.11 15.25 16.94
N TRP A 40 -5.36 14.14 16.96
CA TRP A 40 -4.50 13.74 15.86
C TRP A 40 -5.18 12.85 14.81
N ALA A 41 -6.44 12.45 15.03
CA ALA A 41 -7.15 11.53 14.14
C ALA A 41 -7.21 12.02 12.68
N LYS A 42 -7.37 13.34 12.46
CA LYS A 42 -7.35 13.95 11.12
C LYS A 42 -6.00 13.78 10.43
N TYR A 43 -4.91 14.04 11.15
CA TYR A 43 -3.54 13.87 10.64
C TYR A 43 -3.23 12.40 10.36
N VAL A 44 -3.68 11.50 11.23
CA VAL A 44 -3.52 10.05 11.04
C VAL A 44 -4.27 9.58 9.80
N ALA A 45 -5.50 10.05 9.56
CA ALA A 45 -6.26 9.73 8.35
C ALA A 45 -5.51 10.14 7.07
N PHE A 46 -4.98 11.37 7.04
CA PHE A 46 -4.17 11.86 5.92
C PHE A 46 -2.87 11.05 5.74
N LEU A 47 -2.22 10.71 6.84
CA LEU A 47 -0.99 9.92 6.83
C LEU A 47 -1.24 8.50 6.30
N CYS A 48 -2.37 7.87 6.66
CA CYS A 48 -2.78 6.58 6.10
C CYS A 48 -2.98 6.64 4.58
N GLN A 49 -3.57 7.71 4.04
CA GLN A 49 -3.70 7.90 2.58
C GLN A 49 -2.33 7.93 1.90
N GLY A 50 -1.38 8.69 2.48
CA GLY A 50 0.00 8.77 2.00
C GLY A 50 0.69 7.40 1.99
N ILE A 51 0.57 6.64 3.09
CA ILE A 51 1.15 5.29 3.17
C ILE A 51 0.49 4.35 2.15
N ALA A 52 -0.83 4.40 1.97
CA ALA A 52 -1.51 3.59 0.97
C ALA A 52 -1.01 3.88 -0.46
N LEU A 53 -0.84 5.16 -0.80
CA LEU A 53 -0.29 5.58 -2.10
C LEU A 53 1.15 5.07 -2.30
N ILE A 54 2.02 5.28 -1.31
CA ILE A 54 3.40 4.80 -1.37
C ILE A 54 3.43 3.29 -1.54
N TYR A 55 2.63 2.55 -0.76
CA TYR A 55 2.54 1.10 -0.87
C TYR A 55 2.11 0.65 -2.26
N ILE A 56 1.06 1.26 -2.84
CA ILE A 56 0.58 0.96 -4.18
C ILE A 56 1.68 1.17 -5.23
N VAL A 57 2.38 2.30 -5.17
CA VAL A 57 3.46 2.63 -6.12
C VAL A 57 4.62 1.66 -6.00
N VAL A 58 5.07 1.38 -4.77
CA VAL A 58 6.18 0.45 -4.51
C VAL A 58 5.81 -0.97 -4.94
N PHE A 59 4.61 -1.45 -4.62
CA PHE A 59 4.13 -2.76 -5.03
C PHE A 59 3.99 -2.86 -6.56
N TYR A 60 3.48 -1.81 -7.22
CA TYR A 60 3.35 -1.79 -8.68
C TYR A 60 4.71 -1.85 -9.38
N GLN A 61 5.70 -1.07 -8.91
CA GLN A 61 7.06 -1.12 -9.45
C GLN A 61 7.72 -2.48 -9.24
N ALA A 62 7.63 -3.03 -8.02
CA ALA A 62 8.17 -4.34 -7.70
C ALA A 62 7.52 -5.45 -8.55
N ARG A 63 6.20 -5.38 -8.77
CA ARG A 63 5.47 -6.30 -9.63
C ARG A 63 5.89 -6.18 -11.10
N LYS A 64 6.00 -4.96 -11.64
CA LYS A 64 6.44 -4.73 -13.02
C LYS A 64 7.85 -5.30 -13.26
N TYR A 65 8.75 -5.06 -12.30
CA TYR A 65 10.10 -5.62 -12.34
C TYR A 65 10.06 -7.15 -12.31
N TYR A 66 9.33 -7.75 -11.37
CA TYR A 66 9.19 -9.21 -11.27
C TYR A 66 8.61 -9.87 -12.54
N LEU A 67 7.54 -9.30 -13.12
CA LEU A 67 6.93 -9.81 -14.36
C LEU A 67 7.86 -9.74 -15.56
N SER A 68 8.76 -8.76 -15.61
CA SER A 68 9.77 -8.67 -16.68
C SER A 68 10.82 -9.79 -16.62
N PHE A 69 11.05 -10.39 -15.44
CA PHE A 69 11.95 -11.53 -15.28
C PHE A 69 11.23 -12.89 -15.30
N GLN A 70 9.94 -12.90 -15.02
CA GLN A 70 9.15 -14.11 -14.86
C GLN A 70 8.13 -14.24 -16.00
N HIS A 71 8.62 -14.45 -17.22
CA HIS A 71 7.78 -14.89 -18.35
C HIS A 71 7.43 -16.39 -18.26
N GLU A 72 8.09 -17.17 -17.40
CA GLU A 72 7.97 -18.64 -17.39
C GLU A 72 7.38 -19.27 -16.12
N ASN A 73 7.19 -18.54 -15.02
CA ASN A 73 6.78 -19.17 -13.76
C ASN A 73 5.45 -18.63 -13.23
N ASN A 74 4.44 -19.49 -13.30
CA ASN A 74 3.02 -19.23 -13.03
C ASN A 74 2.68 -19.13 -11.52
N LYS A 75 3.60 -18.61 -10.70
CA LYS A 75 3.34 -18.44 -9.26
C LYS A 75 2.55 -17.15 -9.05
N GLY A 76 1.24 -17.33 -8.82
CA GLY A 76 0.31 -16.23 -8.56
C GLY A 76 0.81 -15.32 -7.45
N ILE A 77 1.05 -14.05 -7.79
CA ILE A 77 1.42 -13.01 -6.83
C ILE A 77 0.22 -12.73 -5.93
N PRO A 78 0.36 -12.80 -4.59
CA PRO A 78 -0.70 -12.37 -3.69
C PRO A 78 -0.95 -10.87 -3.88
N TYR A 79 -2.18 -10.52 -4.27
CA TYR A 79 -2.59 -9.14 -4.59
C TYR A 79 -3.60 -8.59 -3.57
N ARG A 80 -3.84 -9.30 -2.46
CA ARG A 80 -4.97 -9.05 -1.56
C ARG A 80 -4.86 -7.68 -0.90
N PHE A 81 -3.73 -7.38 -0.27
CA PHE A 81 -3.54 -6.10 0.41
C PHE A 81 -3.43 -4.94 -0.59
N TYR A 82 -2.80 -5.15 -1.76
CA TYR A 82 -2.82 -4.19 -2.87
C TYR A 82 -4.24 -3.81 -3.30
N ARG A 83 -5.15 -4.79 -3.45
CA ARG A 83 -6.56 -4.51 -3.77
C ARG A 83 -7.25 -3.74 -2.65
N ILE A 84 -7.00 -4.11 -1.39
CA ILE A 84 -7.57 -3.42 -0.22
C ILE A 84 -7.08 -1.97 -0.15
N ALA A 85 -5.79 -1.70 -0.40
CA ALA A 85 -5.24 -0.35 -0.42
C ALA A 85 -5.90 0.55 -1.47
N TRP A 86 -6.20 0.01 -2.66
CA TRP A 86 -6.97 0.73 -3.67
C TRP A 86 -8.40 1.02 -3.25
N VAL A 87 -9.10 0.02 -2.67
CA VAL A 87 -10.46 0.20 -2.15
C VAL A 87 -10.48 1.25 -1.03
N TYR A 88 -9.50 1.21 -0.15
CA TYR A 88 -9.33 2.19 0.93
C TYR A 88 -9.20 3.62 0.40
N LEU A 89 -8.30 3.84 -0.57
CA LEU A 89 -8.14 5.16 -1.19
C LEU A 89 -9.41 5.62 -1.90
N PHE A 90 -10.07 4.73 -2.64
CA PHE A 90 -11.31 5.05 -3.34
C PHE A 90 -12.41 5.48 -2.36
N LEU A 91 -12.62 4.72 -1.28
CA LEU A 91 -13.63 5.03 -0.26
C LEU A 91 -13.37 6.37 0.40
N ILE A 92 -12.12 6.65 0.76
CA ILE A 92 -11.74 7.92 1.36
C ILE A 92 -11.96 9.09 0.42
N LEU A 93 -11.57 8.94 -0.85
CA LEU A 93 -11.73 10.01 -1.83
C LEU A 93 -13.22 10.32 -2.05
N CYS A 94 -14.08 9.29 -2.09
CA CYS A 94 -15.53 9.50 -2.10
C CYS A 94 -16.02 10.27 -0.86
N LEU A 95 -15.52 9.93 0.32
CA LEU A 95 -15.91 10.56 1.58
C LEU A 95 -15.46 12.03 1.64
N GLU A 96 -14.25 12.32 1.20
CA GLU A 96 -13.72 13.69 1.08
C GLU A 96 -14.53 14.53 0.08
N VAL A 97 -14.89 13.96 -1.07
CA VAL A 97 -15.76 14.64 -2.06
C VAL A 97 -17.13 14.95 -1.45
N VAL A 98 -17.75 14.00 -0.76
CA VAL A 98 -19.05 14.22 -0.09
C VAL A 98 -18.96 15.32 0.96
N LEU A 99 -17.93 15.30 1.82
CA LEU A 99 -17.71 16.32 2.84
C LEU A 99 -17.46 17.70 2.23
N LEU A 100 -16.71 17.76 1.12
CA LEU A 100 -16.44 19.01 0.41
C LEU A 100 -17.73 19.59 -0.18
N VAL A 101 -18.59 18.76 -0.77
CA VAL A 101 -19.90 19.18 -1.28
C VAL A 101 -20.81 19.68 -0.14
N GLN A 102 -20.81 19.00 1.01
CA GLN A 102 -21.61 19.40 2.18
C GLN A 102 -21.14 20.71 2.83
N HIS A 103 -19.84 21.02 2.80
CA HIS A 103 -19.31 22.26 3.35
C HIS A 103 -19.35 23.45 2.36
N ALA A 104 -19.53 23.18 1.07
CA ALA A 104 -19.61 24.20 0.03
C ALA A 104 -21.04 24.75 -0.19
N PHE A 105 -22.07 24.10 0.38
CA PHE A 105 -23.47 24.52 0.41
C PHE A 105 -23.88 24.92 1.83
#